data_AF-A0A4Q9M835-F1
#
_entry.id   AF-A0A4Q9M835-F1
#
_cell.length_a   1.000
_cell.length_b   1.000
_cell.length_c   1.000
_cell.angle_alpha   90.00
_cell.angle_beta   90.00
_cell.angle_gamma   90.00
#
_symmetry.space_group_name_H-M   'P 1'
#
loop_
_entity.id
_entity.type
_entity.pdbx_description
1 polymer ?
#
loop_
_entity_poly.entity_id
_entity_poly.type
_entity_poly.pdbx_seq_one_letter_code
_entity_poly.pdbx_strand_id
1 'polypeptide(L)'
;MSTVESEPSSSPPPEPAAPERVPSKQPPIPFIRGEDRVRKMLPQRKLPHCLDHRFVDVRTPNNLPLYWLGVPMNINSVARYANEHGFAIPRFNSPPGSDPGVMSMVKTWGNIIEHFYREHGTYIKLKEVWDARTLIIAFFSNREVEDITFGRTRPIRQLLEDLGYGENEPLMWYLDRDEDSFVHESSPDLLHCL
;
A
#
# COMPACT_ATOMS: atom_id res chain seq x y z
N MET A 1 80.57 19.24 7.29
CA MET A 1 79.33 18.96 6.54
C MET A 1 78.25 18.69 7.56
N SER A 2 77.28 19.60 7.67
CA SER A 2 76.28 19.65 8.74
C SER A 2 75.24 18.53 8.59
N THR A 3 75.00 17.79 9.66
CA THR A 3 73.86 16.88 9.82
C THR A 3 72.63 17.70 10.22
N VAL A 4 71.55 17.58 9.45
CA VAL A 4 70.26 18.23 9.72
C VAL A 4 69.39 17.20 10.45
N GLU A 5 69.12 17.43 11.74
CA GLU A 5 68.13 16.65 12.49
C GLU A 5 66.73 17.11 12.06
N SER A 6 65.87 16.17 11.69
CA SER A 6 64.45 16.41 11.43
C SER A 6 63.64 15.94 12.65
N GLU A 7 62.99 16.87 13.34
CA GLU A 7 62.02 16.56 14.39
C GLU A 7 60.74 15.97 13.76
N PRO A 8 60.12 14.94 14.37
CA PRO A 8 58.84 14.43 13.90
C PRO A 8 57.69 15.34 14.36
N SER A 9 56.93 15.85 13.39
CA SER A 9 55.68 16.58 13.61
C SER A 9 54.61 15.64 14.19
N SER A 10 54.28 15.84 15.48
CA SER A 10 53.16 15.17 16.13
C SER A 10 51.84 15.82 15.68
N SER A 11 51.08 15.11 14.85
CA SER A 11 49.67 15.42 14.63
C SER A 11 48.84 14.94 15.83
N PRO A 12 47.88 15.73 16.35
CA PRO A 12 46.98 15.27 17.40
C PRO A 12 46.06 14.15 16.88
N PRO A 13 45.63 13.22 17.75
CA PRO A 13 44.74 12.13 17.36
C PRO A 13 43.37 12.66 16.92
N PRO A 14 42.69 11.99 15.98
CA PRO A 14 41.37 12.41 15.51
C PRO A 14 40.36 12.37 16.65
N GLU A 15 39.61 13.47 16.78
CA GLU A 15 38.53 13.63 17.75
C GLU A 15 37.47 12.52 17.55
N PRO A 16 37.01 11.85 18.61
CA PRO A 16 35.99 10.81 18.50
C PRO A 16 34.71 11.41 17.89
N ALA A 17 34.27 10.87 16.75
CA ALA A 17 33.01 11.24 16.14
C ALA A 17 31.88 11.13 17.19
N ALA A 18 31.12 12.22 17.35
CA ALA A 18 29.97 12.24 18.25
C ALA A 18 29.05 11.05 17.92
N PRO A 19 28.54 10.30 18.91
CA PRO A 19 27.68 9.16 18.65
C PRO A 19 26.45 9.63 17.87
N GLU A 20 26.21 9.00 16.72
CA GLU A 20 24.98 9.19 15.96
C GLU A 20 23.79 9.03 16.91
N ARG A 21 23.03 10.11 17.10
CA ARG A 21 21.79 10.06 17.88
C ARG A 21 20.81 9.22 17.08
N VAL A 22 20.73 7.93 17.39
CA VAL A 22 19.68 7.06 16.88
C VAL A 22 18.33 7.70 17.26
N PRO A 23 17.48 8.08 16.30
CA PRO A 23 16.19 8.67 16.62
C PRO A 23 15.40 7.67 17.47
N SER A 24 15.00 8.07 18.68
CA SER A 24 14.21 7.21 19.56
C SER A 24 12.82 7.02 18.95
N LYS A 25 12.46 5.78 18.63
CA LYS A 25 11.11 5.42 18.18
C LYS A 25 10.07 5.79 19.24
N GLN A 26 8.86 6.15 18.81
CA GLN A 26 7.75 6.45 19.70
C GLN A 26 7.14 5.16 20.26
N PRO A 27 6.63 5.15 21.51
CA PRO A 27 5.90 4.00 22.02
C PRO A 27 4.64 3.77 21.19
N PRO A 28 4.20 2.50 21.02
CA PRO A 28 2.99 2.18 20.29
C PRO A 28 1.77 2.77 20.98
N ILE A 29 0.88 3.33 20.17
CA ILE A 29 -0.43 3.75 20.65
C ILE A 29 -1.28 2.48 20.83
N PRO A 30 -1.98 2.33 21.97
CA PRO A 30 -2.92 1.22 22.13
C PRO A 30 -3.93 1.22 20.99
N PHE A 31 -4.01 0.11 20.28
CA PHE A 31 -5.05 -0.15 19.29
C PHE A 31 -5.96 -1.25 19.83
N ILE A 32 -7.24 -0.91 19.94
CA ILE A 32 -8.29 -1.88 20.24
C ILE A 32 -9.11 -2.02 18.96
N ARG A 33 -9.22 -3.26 18.48
CA ARG A 33 -9.98 -3.57 17.27
C ARG A 33 -11.43 -3.09 17.43
N GLY A 34 -11.97 -2.44 16.40
CA GLY A 34 -13.33 -1.87 16.43
C GLY A 34 -13.47 -0.50 17.11
N GLU A 35 -12.40 0.10 17.63
CA GLU A 35 -12.43 1.48 18.13
C GLU A 35 -12.22 2.54 17.04
N ASP A 36 -12.83 3.72 17.24
CA ASP A 36 -12.84 4.83 16.28
C ASP A 36 -11.50 5.53 16.04
N ARG A 37 -10.50 5.29 16.89
CA ARG A 37 -9.30 6.14 16.92
C ARG A 37 -8.56 6.14 15.59
N VAL A 38 -8.31 4.95 15.03
CA VAL A 38 -7.63 4.82 13.73
C VAL A 38 -8.55 5.18 12.57
N ARG A 39 -9.85 4.90 12.70
CA ARG A 39 -10.89 5.31 11.73
C ARG A 39 -10.87 6.83 11.50
N LYS A 40 -10.70 7.62 12.55
CA LYS A 40 -10.63 9.10 12.46
C LYS A 40 -9.34 9.63 11.83
N MET A 41 -8.32 8.78 11.69
CA MET A 41 -7.03 9.16 11.13
C MET A 41 -6.89 8.84 9.64
N LEU A 42 -7.78 8.03 9.08
CA LEU A 42 -7.74 7.56 7.69
C LEU A 42 -9.11 7.82 7.01
N PRO A 43 -9.16 8.09 5.70
CA PRO A 43 -8.05 8.04 4.75
C PRO A 43 -7.14 9.27 4.77
N GLN A 44 -5.82 9.07 4.55
CA GLN A 44 -4.86 10.17 4.42
C GLN A 44 -3.74 9.93 3.41
N ARG A 45 -3.22 11.00 2.81
CA ARG A 45 -2.11 10.95 1.83
C ARG A 45 -0.81 10.44 2.45
N LYS A 46 -0.49 10.95 3.64
CA LYS A 46 0.70 10.57 4.40
C LYS A 46 0.27 9.67 5.54
N LEU A 47 1.00 8.58 5.71
CA LEU A 47 0.77 7.69 6.83
C LEU A 47 1.19 8.41 8.13
N PRO A 48 0.30 8.55 9.12
CA PRO A 48 0.66 9.14 10.40
C PRO A 48 1.79 8.34 11.05
N HIS A 49 2.78 9.02 11.67
CA HIS A 49 3.94 8.33 12.26
C HIS A 49 3.57 7.29 13.30
N CYS A 50 2.53 7.51 14.09
CA CYS A 50 2.04 6.53 15.07
C CYS A 50 1.40 5.27 14.45
N LEU A 51 1.21 5.29 13.13
CA LEU A 51 0.78 4.17 12.31
C LEU A 51 1.91 3.78 11.34
N ASP A 52 3.17 4.02 11.64
CA ASP A 52 4.28 3.63 10.77
C ASP A 52 5.34 2.91 11.59
N HIS A 53 5.59 1.64 11.28
CA HIS A 53 6.50 0.79 12.05
C HIS A 53 7.96 1.27 12.03
N ARG A 54 8.30 2.18 11.10
CA ARG A 54 9.61 2.86 11.08
C ARG A 54 9.75 3.86 12.22
N PHE A 55 8.65 4.46 12.66
CA PHE A 55 8.61 5.50 13.69
C PHE A 55 8.10 5.02 15.05
N VAL A 56 7.47 3.85 15.10
CA VAL A 56 6.91 3.24 16.31
C VAL A 56 7.73 2.05 16.77
N ASP A 57 7.96 1.96 18.08
CA ASP A 57 8.62 0.84 18.74
C ASP A 57 7.66 -0.36 18.85
N VAL A 58 7.49 -1.06 17.73
CA VAL A 58 6.75 -2.32 17.65
C VAL A 58 7.72 -3.46 17.34
N ARG A 59 7.49 -4.61 18.00
CA ARG A 59 8.30 -5.82 17.76
C ARG A 59 8.15 -6.34 16.33
N THR A 60 6.95 -6.26 15.76
CA THR A 60 6.68 -6.63 14.37
C THR A 60 5.68 -5.66 13.75
N PRO A 61 5.70 -5.45 12.42
CA PRO A 61 4.70 -4.63 11.73
C PRO A 61 3.24 -5.10 11.94
N ASN A 62 3.04 -6.39 12.25
CA ASN A 62 1.72 -6.97 12.50
C ASN A 62 1.09 -6.51 13.83
N ASN A 63 1.86 -5.86 14.70
CA ASN A 63 1.35 -5.26 15.93
C ASN A 63 0.62 -3.93 15.67
N LEU A 64 0.71 -3.37 14.45
CA LEU A 64 -0.11 -2.26 13.99
C LEU A 64 -1.31 -2.80 13.18
N PRO A 65 -2.42 -2.06 13.12
CA PRO A 65 -3.54 -2.40 12.24
C PRO A 65 -3.06 -2.59 10.80
N LEU A 66 -3.79 -3.35 9.99
CA LEU A 66 -3.58 -3.41 8.56
C LEU A 66 -4.20 -2.20 7.87
N TYR A 67 -3.43 -1.53 7.01
CA TYR A 67 -3.92 -0.46 6.14
C TYR A 67 -3.23 -0.53 4.77
N TRP A 68 -3.94 -0.03 3.78
CA TRP A 68 -3.63 -0.17 2.36
C TRP A 68 -3.46 1.19 1.70
N LEU A 69 -2.41 1.33 0.88
CA LEU A 69 -2.17 2.48 0.03
C LEU A 69 -2.79 2.24 -1.35
N GLY A 70 -3.73 3.08 -1.77
CA GLY A 70 -4.48 2.89 -3.01
C GLY A 70 -5.36 4.06 -3.42
N VAL A 71 -6.26 3.80 -4.37
CA VAL A 71 -7.31 4.73 -4.82
C VAL A 71 -8.67 4.03 -4.84
N PRO A 72 -9.80 4.73 -4.64
CA PRO A 72 -11.12 4.15 -4.82
C PRO A 72 -11.31 3.66 -6.25
N MET A 73 -11.83 2.45 -6.43
CA MET A 73 -11.99 1.83 -7.74
C MET A 73 -13.12 2.51 -8.51
N ASN A 74 -12.78 3.13 -9.64
CA ASN A 74 -13.75 3.55 -10.65
C ASN A 74 -13.90 2.47 -11.74
N ILE A 75 -15.03 1.76 -11.71
CA ILE A 75 -15.32 0.66 -12.65
C ILE A 75 -15.33 1.15 -14.12
N ASN A 76 -15.82 2.36 -14.38
CA ASN A 76 -15.88 2.91 -15.73
C ASN A 76 -14.49 3.22 -16.27
N SER A 77 -13.61 3.77 -15.42
CA SER A 77 -12.20 4.00 -15.75
C SER A 77 -11.47 2.70 -16.10
N VAL A 78 -11.64 1.67 -15.26
CA VAL A 78 -11.06 0.34 -15.50
C VAL A 78 -11.59 -0.25 -16.81
N ALA A 79 -12.89 -0.10 -17.06
CA ALA A 79 -13.50 -0.62 -18.28
C ALA A 79 -13.00 0.10 -19.54
N ARG A 80 -12.85 1.42 -19.50
CA ARG A 80 -12.28 2.20 -20.59
C ARG A 80 -10.84 1.76 -20.88
N TYR A 81 -9.99 1.76 -19.86
CA TYR A 81 -8.59 1.34 -19.97
C TYR A 81 -8.46 -0.07 -20.57
N ALA A 82 -9.30 -1.01 -20.12
CA ALA A 82 -9.31 -2.36 -20.63
C ALA A 82 -9.64 -2.46 -22.13
N ASN A 83 -10.59 -1.65 -22.60
CA ASN A 83 -10.94 -1.62 -24.03
C ASN A 83 -9.82 -1.00 -24.86
N GLU A 84 -9.26 0.13 -24.41
CA GLU A 84 -8.19 0.85 -25.11
C GLU A 84 -6.91 0.01 -25.27
N HIS A 85 -6.60 -0.84 -24.28
CA HIS A 85 -5.38 -1.64 -24.24
C HIS A 85 -5.60 -3.13 -24.61
N GLY A 86 -6.81 -3.50 -25.07
CA GLY A 86 -7.11 -4.86 -25.51
C GLY A 86 -7.17 -5.91 -24.39
N PHE A 87 -7.37 -5.50 -23.13
CA PHE A 87 -7.55 -6.41 -21.99
C PHE A 87 -9.01 -6.85 -21.79
N ALA A 88 -9.95 -6.18 -22.44
CA ALA A 88 -11.38 -6.44 -22.30
C ALA A 88 -11.77 -7.87 -22.70
N ILE A 89 -12.37 -8.62 -21.76
CA ILE A 89 -12.90 -9.96 -22.04
C ILE A 89 -14.43 -9.89 -22.14
N PRO A 90 -15.03 -10.28 -23.28
CA PRO A 90 -16.48 -10.33 -23.42
C PRO A 90 -17.09 -11.37 -22.46
N ARG A 91 -18.27 -11.09 -21.92
CA ARG A 91 -19.02 -12.06 -21.11
C ARG A 91 -19.55 -13.17 -22.03
N PHE A 92 -19.00 -14.37 -21.90
CA PHE A 92 -19.55 -15.60 -22.49
C PHE A 92 -20.99 -15.77 -21.97
N ASN A 93 -21.95 -16.00 -22.88
CA ASN A 93 -23.41 -16.06 -22.68
C ASN A 93 -24.19 -14.75 -22.77
N SER A 94 -23.62 -13.69 -23.36
CA SER A 94 -24.45 -12.56 -23.78
C SER A 94 -25.36 -13.04 -24.94
N PRO A 95 -26.70 -12.99 -24.83
CA PRO A 95 -27.59 -13.42 -25.91
C PRO A 95 -27.22 -12.73 -27.24
N PRO A 96 -27.39 -13.40 -28.39
CA PRO A 96 -27.18 -12.77 -29.69
C PRO A 96 -28.06 -11.52 -29.80
N GLY A 97 -27.46 -10.35 -30.02
CA GLY A 97 -28.12 -9.04 -29.98
C GLY A 97 -27.95 -8.24 -28.68
N SER A 98 -27.24 -8.78 -27.69
CA SER A 98 -26.72 -7.96 -26.58
C SER A 98 -25.68 -6.98 -27.13
N ASP A 99 -25.64 -5.76 -26.59
CA ASP A 99 -24.66 -4.77 -27.00
C ASP A 99 -23.25 -5.38 -27.04
N PRO A 100 -22.48 -5.20 -28.14
CA PRO A 100 -21.06 -5.49 -28.17
C PRO A 100 -20.37 -4.61 -27.12
N GLY A 101 -20.33 -5.07 -25.87
CA GLY A 101 -19.96 -4.21 -24.74
C GLY A 101 -20.16 -4.80 -23.35
N VAL A 102 -20.87 -5.92 -23.17
CA VAL A 102 -20.99 -6.55 -21.85
C VAL A 102 -19.70 -7.32 -21.53
N MET A 103 -18.76 -6.61 -20.93
CA MET A 103 -17.47 -7.14 -20.49
C MET A 103 -17.58 -7.91 -19.18
N SER A 104 -16.86 -9.02 -19.07
CA SER A 104 -16.63 -9.70 -17.80
C SER A 104 -15.59 -8.93 -16.99
N MET A 105 -16.05 -8.08 -16.07
CA MET A 105 -15.15 -7.26 -15.23
C MET A 105 -14.16 -8.11 -14.41
N VAL A 106 -14.58 -9.26 -13.89
CA VAL A 106 -13.70 -10.14 -13.11
C VAL A 106 -12.55 -10.67 -13.97
N LYS A 107 -12.86 -11.20 -15.16
CA LYS A 107 -11.83 -11.75 -16.07
C LYS A 107 -10.93 -10.64 -16.62
N THR A 108 -11.53 -9.51 -16.98
CA THR A 108 -10.82 -8.34 -17.49
C THR A 108 -9.85 -7.79 -16.45
N TRP A 109 -10.30 -7.65 -15.20
CA TRP A 109 -9.43 -7.24 -14.10
C TRP A 109 -8.30 -8.24 -13.90
N GLY A 110 -8.58 -9.54 -13.98
CA GLY A 110 -7.58 -10.61 -13.99
C GLY A 110 -6.47 -10.39 -15.03
N ASN A 111 -6.83 -10.05 -16.27
CA ASN A 111 -5.85 -9.74 -17.31
C ASN A 111 -5.00 -8.51 -16.98
N ILE A 112 -5.62 -7.44 -16.47
CA ILE A 112 -4.91 -6.21 -16.12
C ILE A 112 -3.89 -6.48 -15.01
N ILE A 113 -4.30 -7.12 -13.92
CA ILE A 113 -3.40 -7.40 -12.79
C ILE A 113 -2.26 -8.35 -13.19
N GLU A 114 -2.56 -9.33 -14.04
CA GLU A 114 -1.55 -10.29 -14.49
C GLU A 114 -0.54 -9.61 -15.42
N HIS A 115 -1.01 -8.82 -16.38
CA HIS A 115 -0.13 -8.05 -17.25
C HIS A 115 0.75 -7.09 -16.46
N PHE A 116 0.16 -6.28 -15.58
CA PHE A 116 0.91 -5.32 -14.76
C PHE A 116 1.95 -6.01 -13.86
N TYR A 117 1.61 -7.17 -13.29
CA TYR A 117 2.56 -7.95 -12.51
C TYR A 117 3.73 -8.48 -13.36
N ARG A 118 3.46 -9.02 -14.56
CA ARG A 118 4.53 -9.50 -15.45
C ARG A 118 5.49 -8.39 -15.87
N GLU A 119 4.97 -7.19 -16.15
CA GLU A 119 5.77 -6.04 -16.61
C GLU A 119 6.54 -5.35 -15.47
N HIS A 120 5.98 -5.28 -14.27
CA HIS A 120 6.50 -4.41 -13.19
C HIS A 120 6.76 -5.11 -11.87
N GLY A 121 6.50 -6.42 -11.77
CA GLY A 121 6.72 -7.23 -10.56
C GLY A 121 5.90 -6.76 -9.34
N THR A 122 4.85 -5.97 -9.56
CA THR A 122 4.05 -5.35 -8.49
C THR A 122 2.62 -5.87 -8.55
N TYR A 123 2.15 -6.40 -7.42
CA TYR A 123 0.79 -6.91 -7.31
C TYR A 123 -0.21 -5.79 -7.07
N ILE A 124 -1.28 -5.78 -7.86
CA ILE A 124 -2.45 -4.94 -7.61
C ILE A 124 -3.48 -5.79 -6.88
N LYS A 125 -4.02 -5.25 -5.78
CA LYS A 125 -5.00 -5.92 -4.93
C LYS A 125 -6.30 -5.11 -4.96
N LEU A 126 -7.45 -5.78 -5.07
CA LEU A 126 -8.73 -5.14 -4.73
C LEU A 126 -9.00 -5.36 -3.25
N LYS A 127 -9.30 -4.28 -2.54
CA LYS A 127 -9.49 -4.33 -1.09
C LYS A 127 -10.78 -3.63 -0.68
N GLU A 128 -11.52 -4.32 0.19
CA GLU A 128 -12.54 -3.69 1.01
C GLU A 128 -11.84 -2.95 2.14
N VAL A 129 -12.25 -1.71 2.36
CA VAL A 129 -11.66 -0.85 3.39
C VAL A 129 -12.76 -0.14 4.13
N TRP A 130 -12.45 0.29 5.35
CA TRP A 130 -13.38 0.99 6.21
C TRP A 130 -13.95 2.26 5.55
N ASP A 131 -15.26 2.48 5.71
CA ASP A 131 -16.02 3.64 5.25
C ASP A 131 -15.91 3.95 3.74
N ALA A 132 -15.40 3.01 2.94
CA ALA A 132 -15.41 3.13 1.49
C ALA A 132 -16.66 2.49 0.91
N ARG A 133 -17.40 3.26 0.11
CA ARG A 133 -18.57 2.79 -0.65
C ARG A 133 -18.19 1.83 -1.78
N THR A 134 -16.91 1.76 -2.12
CA THR A 134 -16.35 0.98 -3.21
C THR A 134 -15.08 0.28 -2.74
N LEU A 135 -14.68 -0.79 -3.45
CA LEU A 135 -13.33 -1.34 -3.32
C LEU A 135 -12.29 -0.27 -3.62
N ILE A 136 -11.10 -0.41 -3.06
CA ILE A 136 -9.92 0.33 -3.52
C ILE A 136 -9.03 -0.56 -4.38
N ILE A 137 -8.36 0.06 -5.34
CA ILE A 137 -7.20 -0.50 -6.03
C ILE A 137 -5.98 -0.21 -5.13
N ALA A 138 -5.50 -1.24 -4.43
CA ALA A 138 -4.40 -1.17 -3.48
C ALA A 138 -3.10 -1.73 -4.07
N PHE A 139 -1.99 -1.09 -3.75
CA PHE A 139 -0.66 -1.46 -4.24
C PHE A 139 0.28 -1.92 -3.13
N PHE A 140 0.21 -1.27 -1.97
CA PHE A 140 1.05 -1.59 -0.82
C PHE A 140 0.21 -1.67 0.43
N SER A 141 0.57 -2.58 1.33
CA SER A 141 0.18 -2.50 2.73
C SER A 141 1.22 -1.72 3.53
N ASN A 142 0.87 -1.36 4.74
CA ASN A 142 1.78 -0.78 5.71
C ASN A 142 2.95 -1.66 6.14
N ARG A 143 2.81 -2.96 5.91
CA ARG A 143 3.87 -3.95 6.14
C ARG A 143 4.93 -3.89 5.04
N GLU A 144 4.61 -3.29 3.90
CA GLU A 144 5.47 -3.12 2.73
C GLU A 144 6.00 -1.68 2.63
N VAL A 145 5.93 -0.87 3.69
CA VAL A 145 6.27 0.57 3.63
C VAL A 145 7.72 0.83 3.23
N GLU A 146 8.64 -0.06 3.61
CA GLU A 146 10.07 0.01 3.26
C GLU A 146 10.29 -0.24 1.77
N ASP A 147 9.39 -0.98 1.13
CA ASP A 147 9.45 -1.27 -0.30
C ASP A 147 8.90 -0.12 -1.16
N ILE A 148 8.27 0.89 -0.57
CA ILE A 148 7.69 2.03 -1.30
C ILE A 148 8.81 2.97 -1.74
N THR A 149 9.42 2.62 -2.87
CA THR A 149 10.47 3.40 -3.52
C THR A 149 9.94 4.17 -4.73
N PHE A 150 10.69 5.19 -5.17
CA PHE A 150 10.35 5.92 -6.39
C PHE A 150 10.25 4.99 -7.61
N GLY A 151 11.16 4.01 -7.72
CA GLY A 151 11.15 3.02 -8.81
C GLY A 151 9.89 2.16 -8.83
N ARG A 152 9.40 1.71 -7.67
CA ARG A 152 8.16 0.91 -7.59
C ARG A 152 6.89 1.74 -7.74
N THR A 153 6.91 3.01 -7.35
CA THR A 153 5.74 3.89 -7.45
C THR A 153 5.56 4.51 -8.84
N ARG A 154 6.61 4.61 -9.65
CA ARG A 154 6.51 5.19 -11.00
C ARG A 154 5.54 4.43 -11.92
N PRO A 155 5.62 3.09 -12.10
CA PRO A 155 4.65 2.36 -12.91
C PRO A 155 3.22 2.46 -12.38
N ILE A 156 3.06 2.55 -11.05
CA ILE A 156 1.76 2.74 -10.42
C ILE A 156 1.15 4.08 -10.82
N ARG A 157 1.93 5.16 -10.80
CA ARG A 157 1.46 6.49 -11.23
C ARG A 157 1.04 6.48 -12.70
N GLN A 158 1.84 5.85 -13.57
CA GLN A 158 1.49 5.73 -14.98
C GLN A 158 0.16 4.99 -15.17
N LEU A 159 -0.03 3.84 -14.50
CA LEU A 159 -1.29 3.12 -14.56
C LEU A 159 -2.47 3.96 -14.07
N LEU A 160 -2.30 4.72 -12.98
CA LEU A 160 -3.35 5.58 -12.46
C LEU A 160 -3.70 6.71 -13.46
N GLU A 161 -2.70 7.31 -14.10
CA GLU A 161 -2.90 8.30 -15.16
C GLU A 161 -3.65 7.68 -16.36
N ASP A 162 -3.27 6.47 -16.79
CA ASP A 162 -3.92 5.76 -17.90
C ASP A 162 -5.37 5.36 -17.57
N LEU A 163 -5.65 5.04 -16.30
CA LEU A 163 -7.01 4.84 -15.80
C LEU A 163 -7.79 6.17 -15.71
N GLY A 164 -7.11 7.31 -15.84
CA GLY A 164 -7.69 8.64 -15.80
C GLY A 164 -7.86 9.21 -14.39
N TYR A 165 -7.12 8.72 -13.40
CA TYR A 165 -7.01 9.37 -12.11
C TYR A 165 -6.12 10.61 -12.24
N GLY A 166 -6.68 11.77 -11.90
CA GLY A 166 -5.95 13.04 -11.97
C GLY A 166 -5.04 13.27 -10.76
N GLU A 167 -4.25 14.35 -10.80
CA GLU A 167 -3.42 14.79 -9.66
C GLU A 167 -4.23 15.03 -8.36
N ASN A 168 -5.53 15.30 -8.51
CA ASN A 168 -6.46 15.51 -7.40
C ASN A 168 -6.97 14.23 -6.75
N GLU A 169 -6.70 13.06 -7.35
CA GLU A 169 -7.06 11.74 -6.84
C GLU A 169 -5.79 10.94 -6.45
N PRO A 170 -5.02 11.43 -5.47
CA PRO A 170 -3.78 10.79 -5.10
C PRO A 170 -4.01 9.48 -4.38
N LEU A 171 -2.94 8.67 -4.31
CA LEU A 171 -2.86 7.55 -3.39
C LEU A 171 -3.12 8.01 -1.95
N MET A 172 -4.02 7.30 -1.28
CA MET A 172 -4.37 7.50 0.12
C MET A 172 -4.20 6.18 0.87
N TRP A 173 -3.88 6.27 2.16
CA TRP A 173 -3.90 5.15 3.09
C TRP A 173 -5.32 4.93 3.61
N TYR A 174 -5.80 3.69 3.56
CA TYR A 174 -7.13 3.27 4.01
C TYR A 174 -7.01 2.16 5.05
N LEU A 175 -7.86 2.17 6.07
CA LEU A 175 -7.93 1.10 7.07
C LEU A 175 -8.57 -0.16 6.46
N ASP A 176 -7.95 -1.32 6.65
CA ASP A 176 -8.54 -2.59 6.22
C ASP A 176 -9.88 -2.85 6.94
N ARG A 177 -10.87 -3.40 6.22
CA ARG A 177 -12.20 -3.67 6.76
C ARG A 177 -12.19 -4.65 7.93
N ASP A 178 -11.29 -5.64 7.92
CA ASP A 178 -11.27 -6.70 8.94
C ASP A 178 -10.66 -6.25 10.27
N GLU A 179 -9.96 -5.11 10.29
CA GLU A 179 -9.53 -4.44 11.52
C GLU A 179 -10.70 -3.75 12.25
N ASP A 180 -11.90 -3.83 11.69
CA ASP A 180 -13.14 -3.40 12.30
C ASP A 180 -13.84 -4.50 13.11
N SER A 181 -13.62 -5.75 12.73
CA SER A 181 -14.43 -6.89 13.18
C SER A 181 -14.07 -7.30 14.61
N PHE A 182 -14.89 -6.90 15.57
CA PHE A 182 -14.93 -7.53 16.89
C PHE A 182 -15.47 -8.96 16.71
N VAL A 183 -14.60 -9.95 16.49
CA VAL A 183 -15.03 -11.34 16.61
C VAL A 183 -15.11 -11.62 18.10
N HIS A 184 -16.32 -11.52 18.66
CA HIS A 184 -16.65 -12.34 19.81
C HIS A 184 -16.53 -13.79 19.30
N GLU A 185 -15.37 -14.42 19.48
CA GLU A 185 -15.28 -15.88 19.40
C GLU A 185 -16.08 -16.43 20.58
N SER A 186 -17.40 -16.47 20.40
CA SER A 186 -18.28 -17.32 21.19
C SER A 186 -18.41 -18.61 20.39
N SER A 187 -17.59 -19.60 20.76
CA SER A 187 -17.72 -21.05 20.53
C SER A 187 -18.02 -21.58 19.11
N PRO A 188 -17.34 -22.64 18.65
CA PRO A 188 -17.68 -23.30 17.41
C PRO A 188 -18.92 -24.17 17.63
N ASP A 189 -20.10 -23.66 17.29
CA ASP A 189 -21.26 -24.48 17.01
C ASP A 189 -22.08 -23.78 15.93
N LEU A 190 -21.85 -24.22 14.70
CA LEU A 190 -22.86 -24.61 13.71
C LEU A 190 -22.21 -24.68 12.33
N LEU A 191 -21.51 -25.78 12.10
CA LEU A 191 -21.71 -26.54 10.88
C LEU A 191 -23.22 -26.75 10.73
N HIS A 192 -23.84 -26.08 9.77
CA HIS A 192 -24.98 -26.54 8.95
C HIS A 192 -25.62 -25.32 8.29
N CYS A 193 -25.34 -25.15 6.99
CA CYS A 193 -26.33 -25.02 5.91
C CYS A 193 -25.76 -24.22 4.73
N LEU A 194 -25.40 -24.98 3.69
CA LEU A 194 -25.48 -24.69 2.24
C LEU A 194 -24.62 -23.55 1.68
#